data_AF-A0A453BM10-F1
#
_entry.id   AF-A0A453BM10-F1
#
_cell.length_a   1.000
_cell.length_b   1.000
_cell.length_c   1.000
_cell.angle_alpha   90.00
_cell.angle_beta   90.00
_cell.angle_gamma   90.00
#
_symmetry.space_group_name_H-M   'P 1'
#
loop_
_entity.id
_entity.type
_entity.pdbx_description
1 polymer ?
#
loop_
_entity_poly.entity_id
_entity_poly.type
_entity_poly.pdbx_seq_one_letter_code
_entity_poly.pdbx_strand_id
1 'polypeptide(L)'
;AGPAGDTWLTEAADFTRVFISGDSAGGTIAHNLAVRFGSAAGRSELGNVRVRGYVQLMPFFGGTERTRSEAECPDDAFLNRPLNDRYWRLSLPPGATVDHPASNPFGPDSPALEAVELAPTLVVVGGRDILRDRAVDYAARLRAMGKPVGVREFEGQQHGFFTIDPWSDASAELMRALKRFIHTDGRFD
;
A
#
# COMPACT_ATOMS: atom_id res chain seq x y z
N ALA A 1 19.60 4.95 -29.72
CA ALA A 1 18.19 4.51 -29.76
C ALA A 1 18.07 3.37 -28.75
N GLY A 2 17.33 3.58 -27.66
CA GLY A 2 17.06 2.49 -26.69
C GLY A 2 16.18 1.41 -27.33
N PRO A 3 16.07 0.22 -26.73
CA PRO A 3 15.19 -0.81 -27.25
C PRO A 3 13.79 -0.20 -27.36
N ALA A 4 13.21 -0.25 -28.57
CA ALA A 4 11.84 0.18 -28.79
C ALA A 4 10.98 -0.52 -27.74
N GLY A 5 10.22 0.26 -26.96
CA GLY A 5 9.41 -0.26 -25.87
C GLY A 5 8.48 -1.38 -26.35
N ASP A 6 8.05 -2.22 -25.41
CA ASP A 6 7.09 -3.30 -25.70
C ASP A 6 5.89 -2.72 -26.46
N THR A 7 5.70 -3.20 -27.69
CA THR A 7 4.77 -2.59 -28.65
C THR A 7 3.34 -2.64 -28.13
N TRP A 8 2.99 -3.69 -27.38
CA TRP A 8 1.70 -3.83 -26.74
C TRP A 8 1.45 -2.71 -25.71
N LEU A 9 2.44 -2.38 -24.89
CA LEU A 9 2.32 -1.28 -23.93
C LEU A 9 2.29 0.07 -24.63
N THR A 10 3.10 0.28 -25.66
CA THR A 10 3.14 1.58 -26.37
C THR A 10 1.86 1.89 -27.13
N GLU A 11 1.11 0.87 -27.54
CA GLU A 11 -0.17 1.04 -28.24
C GLU A 11 -1.38 1.07 -27.29
N ALA A 12 -1.32 0.35 -26.16
CA ALA A 12 -2.47 0.17 -25.27
C ALA A 12 -2.44 1.01 -23.99
N ALA A 13 -1.27 1.50 -23.55
CA ALA A 13 -1.11 2.18 -22.26
C ALA A 13 -0.84 3.68 -22.42
N ASP A 14 -1.52 4.49 -21.60
CA ASP A 14 -1.18 5.90 -21.40
C ASP A 14 -0.13 6.02 -20.28
N PHE A 15 1.15 6.15 -20.65
CA PHE A 15 2.25 6.31 -19.69
C PHE A 15 2.15 7.59 -18.86
N THR A 16 1.32 8.56 -19.25
CA THR A 16 1.06 9.76 -18.45
C THR A 16 -0.01 9.53 -17.37
N ARG A 17 -0.63 8.35 -17.35
CA ARG A 17 -1.71 7.95 -16.43
C ARG A 17 -1.49 6.57 -15.82
N VAL A 18 -0.40 6.43 -15.06
CA VAL A 18 -0.08 5.17 -14.37
C VAL A 18 -0.54 5.19 -12.93
N PHE A 19 -1.16 4.10 -12.47
CA PHE A 19 -1.48 3.86 -11.06
C PHE A 19 -0.71 2.64 -10.57
N ILE A 20 -0.17 2.71 -9.35
CA ILE A 20 0.54 1.59 -8.73
C ILE A 20 -0.34 1.04 -7.61
N SER A 21 -0.67 -0.24 -7.68
CA SER A 21 -1.49 -0.92 -6.67
C SER A 21 -0.76 -2.13 -6.14
N GLY A 22 -0.98 -2.44 -4.87
CA GLY A 22 -0.50 -3.68 -4.28
C GLY A 22 -1.29 -4.06 -3.04
N ASP A 23 -1.53 -5.36 -2.86
CA ASP A 23 -2.18 -5.92 -1.69
C ASP A 23 -1.21 -6.55 -0.71
N SER A 24 -1.48 -6.42 0.58
CA SER A 24 -0.65 -7.02 1.63
C SER A 24 0.83 -6.63 1.46
N ALA A 25 1.73 -7.60 1.28
CA ALA A 25 3.14 -7.36 0.98
C ALA A 25 3.36 -6.51 -0.29
N GLY A 26 2.49 -6.66 -1.30
CA GLY A 26 2.45 -5.80 -2.48
C GLY A 26 2.17 -4.34 -2.14
N GLY A 27 1.37 -4.05 -1.11
CA GLY A 27 1.17 -2.69 -0.59
C GLY A 27 2.45 -2.11 -0.01
N THR A 28 3.21 -2.90 0.74
CA THR A 28 4.53 -2.50 1.26
C THR A 28 5.52 -2.21 0.14
N ILE A 29 5.52 -3.02 -0.93
CA ILE A 29 6.31 -2.76 -2.13
C ILE A 29 5.83 -1.45 -2.81
N ALA A 30 4.52 -1.27 -2.98
CA ALA A 30 3.96 -0.07 -3.59
C ALA A 30 4.31 1.20 -2.80
N HIS A 31 4.36 1.12 -1.46
CA HIS A 31 4.83 2.20 -0.61
C HIS A 31 6.30 2.54 -0.89
N ASN A 32 7.18 1.54 -0.93
CA ASN A 32 8.60 1.75 -1.22
C ASN A 32 8.83 2.34 -2.63
N LEU A 33 8.02 1.95 -3.62
CA LEU A 33 8.00 2.59 -4.93
C LEU A 33 7.54 4.05 -4.84
N ALA A 34 6.54 4.34 -4.01
CA ALA A 34 6.08 5.71 -3.75
C ALA A 34 7.18 6.59 -3.15
N VAL A 35 7.95 6.06 -2.20
CA VAL A 35 9.09 6.77 -1.61
C VAL A 35 10.19 7.01 -2.64
N ARG A 36 10.57 5.96 -3.39
CA ARG A 36 11.59 6.06 -4.44
C ARG A 36 11.20 7.10 -5.49
N PHE A 37 10.04 6.93 -6.10
CA PHE A 37 9.56 7.79 -7.19
C PHE A 37 9.01 9.14 -6.72
N GLY A 38 8.81 9.33 -5.42
CA GLY A 38 8.53 10.64 -4.84
C GLY A 38 9.78 11.47 -4.56
N SER A 39 10.97 10.89 -4.70
CA SER A 39 12.24 11.62 -4.64
C SER A 39 12.61 12.26 -5.99
N ALA A 40 13.37 13.35 -5.99
CA ALA A 40 13.82 14.00 -7.23
C ALA A 40 14.63 13.04 -8.13
N ALA A 41 15.51 12.24 -7.53
CA ALA A 41 16.30 11.24 -8.26
C ALA A 41 15.40 10.14 -8.85
N GLY A 42 14.51 9.55 -8.05
CA GLY A 42 13.64 8.48 -8.55
C GLY A 42 12.61 8.94 -9.59
N ARG A 43 12.14 10.20 -9.53
CA ARG A 43 11.29 10.76 -10.61
C ARG A 43 12.01 10.77 -11.96
N SER A 44 13.31 11.03 -11.98
CA SER A 44 14.09 11.04 -13.22
C SER A 44 14.24 9.64 -13.85
N GLU A 45 14.20 8.58 -13.02
CA GLU A 45 14.26 7.19 -13.47
C GLU A 45 13.01 6.75 -14.25
N LEU A 46 11.87 7.40 -14.01
CA LEU A 46 10.59 7.09 -14.65
C LEU A 46 10.50 7.58 -16.11
N GLY A 47 11.40 8.46 -16.54
CA GLY A 47 11.36 9.01 -17.90
C GLY A 47 10.04 9.70 -18.22
N ASN A 48 9.26 9.15 -19.15
CA ASN A 48 7.95 9.67 -19.55
C ASN A 48 6.79 9.16 -18.69
N VAL A 49 7.03 8.22 -17.77
CA VAL A 49 5.99 7.65 -16.91
C VAL A 49 5.58 8.63 -15.82
N ARG A 50 4.28 8.88 -15.69
CA ARG A 50 3.71 9.70 -14.61
C ARG A 50 2.80 8.84 -13.74
N VAL A 51 3.20 8.65 -12.49
CA VAL A 51 2.38 7.99 -11.48
C VAL A 51 1.33 8.97 -10.98
N ARG A 52 0.05 8.70 -11.27
CA ARG A 52 -1.11 9.51 -10.91
C ARG A 52 -1.73 9.11 -9.57
N GLY A 53 -1.43 7.92 -9.08
CA GLY A 53 -1.82 7.53 -7.74
C GLY A 53 -1.33 6.16 -7.30
N TYR A 54 -1.44 5.93 -6.00
CA TYR A 54 -1.13 4.66 -5.35
C TYR A 54 -2.40 4.08 -4.72
N VAL A 55 -2.57 2.76 -4.80
CA VAL A 55 -3.63 2.03 -4.11
C VAL A 55 -2.97 1.01 -3.18
N GLN A 56 -3.17 1.23 -1.89
CA GLN A 56 -2.64 0.41 -0.80
C GLN A 56 -3.76 -0.51 -0.30
N LEU A 57 -3.79 -1.75 -0.80
CA LEU A 57 -4.81 -2.72 -0.43
C LEU A 57 -4.39 -3.48 0.83
N MET A 58 -4.84 -3.05 2.00
CA MET A 58 -4.53 -3.72 3.28
C MET A 58 -3.02 -3.92 3.47
N PRO A 59 -2.20 -2.85 3.40
CA PRO A 59 -0.75 -2.96 3.28
C PRO A 59 -0.12 -3.68 4.48
N PHE A 60 0.81 -4.59 4.19
CA PHE A 60 1.51 -5.42 5.17
C PHE A 60 2.69 -4.67 5.78
N PHE A 61 2.41 -3.63 6.56
CA PHE A 61 3.42 -2.88 7.30
C PHE A 61 3.74 -3.55 8.63
N GLY A 62 5.03 -3.58 8.97
CA GLY A 62 5.50 -4.10 10.24
C GLY A 62 5.67 -3.02 11.32
N GLY A 63 6.17 -3.46 12.46
CA GLY A 63 6.62 -2.60 13.56
C GLY A 63 6.83 -3.44 14.82
N THR A 64 7.87 -3.14 15.61
CA THR A 64 8.19 -3.98 16.78
C THR A 64 7.12 -3.85 17.86
N GLU A 65 6.69 -2.61 18.13
CA GLU A 65 5.59 -2.31 19.05
C GLU A 65 4.26 -2.66 18.39
N ARG A 66 3.53 -3.61 18.97
CA ARG A 66 2.25 -4.10 18.42
C ARG A 66 1.16 -3.03 18.50
N THR A 67 0.34 -2.95 17.46
CA THR A 67 -0.92 -2.22 17.53
C THR A 67 -1.96 -2.99 18.34
N ARG A 68 -3.09 -2.33 18.62
CA ARG A 68 -4.24 -2.97 19.25
C ARG A 68 -4.83 -4.06 18.35
N SER A 69 -5.02 -3.80 17.06
CA SER A 69 -5.50 -4.78 16.08
C SER A 69 -4.59 -6.01 16.00
N GLU A 70 -3.27 -5.84 16.16
CA GLU A 70 -2.33 -6.96 16.24
C GLU A 70 -2.49 -7.74 17.55
N ALA A 71 -2.55 -7.05 18.69
CA ALA A 71 -2.62 -7.69 20.01
C ALA A 71 -3.93 -8.46 20.24
N GLU A 72 -5.06 -7.94 19.74
CA GLU A 72 -6.41 -8.48 19.91
C GLU A 72 -6.83 -9.43 18.77
N CYS A 73 -5.94 -9.71 17.81
CA CYS A 73 -6.22 -10.57 16.67
C CYS A 73 -6.57 -12.01 17.11
N PRO A 74 -7.72 -12.56 16.68
CA PRO A 74 -8.07 -13.96 16.93
C PRO A 74 -7.04 -14.92 16.34
N ASP A 75 -6.71 -15.98 17.08
CA ASP A 75 -5.72 -16.96 16.64
C ASP A 75 -6.20 -17.78 15.41
N ASP A 76 -7.51 -17.84 15.14
CA ASP A 76 -8.12 -18.50 13.98
C ASP A 76 -8.36 -17.57 12.79
N ALA A 77 -7.96 -16.29 12.87
CA ALA A 77 -8.05 -15.36 11.75
C ALA A 77 -7.16 -15.81 10.57
N PHE A 78 -7.60 -15.51 9.33
CA PHE A 78 -6.89 -15.88 8.10
C PHE A 78 -5.42 -15.43 8.11
N LEU A 79 -5.18 -14.15 8.43
CA LEU A 79 -3.87 -13.64 8.81
C LEU A 79 -3.90 -13.36 10.31
N ASN A 80 -3.19 -14.20 11.06
CA ASN A 80 -3.06 -14.11 12.52
C ASN A 80 -1.62 -13.77 12.93
N ARG A 81 -1.40 -13.57 14.23
CA ARG A 81 -0.08 -13.18 14.75
C ARG A 81 1.03 -14.19 14.41
N PRO A 82 0.86 -15.52 14.62
CA PRO A 82 1.90 -16.48 14.26
C PRO A 82 2.29 -16.47 12.78
N LEU A 83 1.33 -16.26 11.87
CA LEU A 83 1.60 -16.14 10.43
C LEU A 83 2.30 -14.83 10.09
N ASN A 84 1.82 -13.71 10.63
CA ASN A 84 2.45 -12.39 10.46
C ASN A 84 3.92 -12.41 10.87
N ASP A 85 4.21 -12.92 12.07
CA ASP A 85 5.58 -12.99 12.60
C ASP A 85 6.47 -13.92 11.78
N ARG A 86 5.90 -15.03 11.31
CA ARG A 86 6.60 -15.96 10.41
C ARG A 86 6.95 -15.30 9.08
N TYR A 87 6.01 -14.58 8.46
CA TYR A 87 6.26 -13.90 7.19
C TYR A 87 7.36 -12.86 7.34
N TRP A 88 7.35 -12.06 8.41
CA TRP A 88 8.42 -11.10 8.63
C TRP A 88 9.78 -11.74 8.85
N ARG A 89 9.85 -12.80 9.65
CA ARG A 89 11.09 -13.55 9.87
C ARG A 89 11.66 -14.12 8.56
N LEU A 90 10.81 -14.50 7.60
CA LEU A 90 11.24 -15.03 6.31
C LEU A 90 11.61 -13.95 5.29
N SER A 91 11.04 -12.76 5.42
CA SER A 91 11.22 -11.65 4.46
C SER A 91 12.40 -10.74 4.79
N LEU A 92 12.86 -10.73 6.03
CA LEU A 92 13.87 -9.78 6.50
C LEU A 92 15.28 -10.38 6.58
N PRO A 93 16.34 -9.57 6.38
CA PRO A 93 17.71 -10.03 6.57
C PRO A 93 17.96 -10.59 7.99
N PRO A 94 18.88 -11.56 8.14
CA PRO A 94 19.27 -12.04 9.46
C PRO A 94 19.72 -10.89 10.39
N GLY A 95 19.16 -10.84 11.60
CA GLY A 95 19.46 -9.80 12.59
C GLY A 95 18.66 -8.50 12.45
N ALA A 96 17.89 -8.33 11.36
CA ALA A 96 16.95 -7.23 11.23
C ALA A 96 15.69 -7.45 12.09
N THR A 97 15.07 -6.35 12.52
CA THR A 97 13.77 -6.36 13.19
C THR A 97 12.68 -5.95 12.21
N VAL A 98 11.41 -6.11 12.60
CA VAL A 98 10.26 -5.66 11.81
C VAL A 98 10.18 -4.14 11.64
N ASP A 99 11.00 -3.38 12.35
CA ASP A 99 11.19 -1.94 12.13
C ASP A 99 12.15 -1.62 10.97
N HIS A 100 12.67 -2.63 10.29
CA HIS A 100 13.50 -2.44 9.10
C HIS A 100 12.77 -1.55 8.05
N PRO A 101 13.48 -0.64 7.33
CA PRO A 101 12.85 0.30 6.40
C PRO A 101 12.02 -0.33 5.29
N ALA A 102 12.34 -1.56 4.89
CA ALA A 102 11.55 -2.32 3.92
C ALA A 102 10.18 -2.80 4.44
N SER A 103 9.96 -2.76 5.76
CA SER A 103 8.79 -3.30 6.46
C SER A 103 7.97 -2.21 7.15
N ASN A 104 8.63 -1.31 7.88
CA ASN A 104 7.97 -0.25 8.66
C ASN A 104 8.18 1.12 8.00
N PRO A 105 7.15 1.76 7.42
CA PRO A 105 7.26 3.10 6.82
C PRO A 105 7.74 4.21 7.78
N PHE A 106 7.60 4.00 9.09
CA PHE A 106 7.94 4.97 10.14
C PHE A 106 8.90 4.38 11.18
N GLY A 107 9.68 3.37 10.78
CA GLY A 107 10.77 2.85 11.59
C GLY A 107 11.87 3.90 11.84
N PRO A 108 12.76 3.66 12.81
CA PRO A 108 13.81 4.60 13.18
C PRO A 108 14.80 4.90 12.03
N ASP A 109 15.00 3.92 11.15
CA ASP A 109 15.89 4.03 9.98
C ASP A 109 15.13 4.31 8.68
N SER A 110 13.81 4.51 8.74
CA SER A 110 12.98 4.73 7.56
C SER A 110 13.14 6.16 7.03
N PRO A 111 13.04 6.38 5.70
CA PRO A 111 13.16 7.71 5.12
C PRO A 111 12.09 8.68 5.65
N ALA A 112 12.49 9.93 5.89
CA ALA A 112 11.54 11.00 6.20
C ALA A 112 10.60 11.26 5.01
N LEU A 113 9.29 11.16 5.23
CA LEU A 113 8.28 11.22 4.18
C LEU A 113 7.80 12.64 3.88
N GLU A 114 8.16 13.63 4.71
CA GLU A 114 7.82 15.04 4.54
C GLU A 114 8.34 15.57 3.20
N ALA A 115 9.58 15.25 2.84
CA ALA A 115 10.20 15.68 1.58
C ALA A 115 9.78 14.84 0.36
N VAL A 116 9.10 13.71 0.56
CA VAL A 116 8.66 12.81 -0.52
C VAL A 116 7.43 13.40 -1.21
N GLU A 117 7.50 13.65 -2.52
CA GLU A 117 6.31 14.03 -3.29
C GLU A 117 5.44 12.80 -3.53
N LEU A 118 4.39 12.64 -2.73
CA LEU A 118 3.48 11.51 -2.82
C LEU A 118 2.28 11.86 -3.70
N ALA A 119 2.09 11.10 -4.79
CA ALA A 119 0.86 11.15 -5.58
C ALA A 119 -0.36 10.74 -4.72
N PRO A 120 -1.60 11.09 -5.13
CA PRO A 120 -2.80 10.65 -4.43
C PRO A 120 -2.76 9.17 -4.05
N THR A 121 -3.00 8.85 -2.77
CA THR A 121 -2.91 7.50 -2.26
C THR A 121 -4.23 7.07 -1.63
N LEU A 122 -4.84 6.02 -2.14
CA LEU A 122 -6.00 5.37 -1.52
C LEU A 122 -5.53 4.22 -0.65
N VAL A 123 -5.84 4.26 0.64
CA VAL A 123 -5.58 3.17 1.60
C VAL A 123 -6.87 2.42 1.88
N VAL A 124 -6.87 1.13 1.59
CA VAL A 124 -8.00 0.23 1.86
C VAL A 124 -7.72 -0.56 3.12
N VAL A 125 -8.73 -0.62 3.99
CA VAL A 125 -8.63 -1.20 5.34
C VAL A 125 -9.76 -2.20 5.54
N GLY A 126 -9.47 -3.36 6.11
CA GLY A 126 -10.50 -4.29 6.59
C GLY A 126 -10.75 -4.10 8.07
N GLY A 127 -12.01 -4.01 8.48
CA GLY A 127 -12.39 -3.76 9.87
C GLY A 127 -11.97 -4.88 10.85
N ARG A 128 -11.73 -6.10 10.35
CA ARG A 128 -11.27 -7.27 11.13
C ARG A 128 -9.84 -7.70 10.77
N ASP A 129 -9.12 -6.88 10.01
CA ASP A 129 -7.73 -7.16 9.65
C ASP A 129 -6.81 -6.92 10.85
N ILE A 130 -5.87 -7.84 11.07
CA ILE A 130 -4.78 -7.67 12.03
C ILE A 130 -3.96 -6.40 11.76
N LEU A 131 -3.84 -6.00 10.48
CA LEU A 131 -3.08 -4.83 10.03
C LEU A 131 -3.90 -3.54 9.97
N ARG A 132 -5.16 -3.57 10.42
CA ARG A 132 -6.07 -2.42 10.38
C ARG A 132 -5.42 -1.17 10.94
N ASP A 133 -4.91 -1.24 12.17
CA ASP A 133 -4.40 -0.04 12.85
C ASP A 133 -3.11 0.47 12.20
N ARG A 134 -2.29 -0.42 11.62
CA ARG A 134 -1.09 -0.02 10.84
C ARG A 134 -1.47 0.80 9.62
N ALA A 135 -2.47 0.35 8.87
CA ALA A 135 -2.93 1.03 7.67
C ALA A 135 -3.62 2.38 8.00
N VAL A 136 -4.39 2.44 9.09
CA VAL A 136 -5.03 3.67 9.56
C VAL A 136 -3.98 4.68 10.05
N ASP A 137 -3.00 4.25 10.86
CA ASP A 137 -1.90 5.11 11.33
C ASP A 137 -1.07 5.63 10.16
N TYR A 138 -0.76 4.78 9.18
CA TYR A 138 -0.07 5.20 7.95
C TYR A 138 -0.80 6.31 7.22
N ALA A 139 -2.11 6.16 6.99
CA ALA A 139 -2.88 7.20 6.33
C ALA A 139 -2.96 8.49 7.17
N ALA A 140 -3.11 8.37 8.49
CA ALA A 140 -3.19 9.51 9.39
C ALA A 140 -1.89 10.32 9.41
N ARG A 141 -0.73 9.66 9.52
CA ARG A 141 0.59 10.32 9.50
C ARG A 141 0.86 11.02 8.18
N LEU A 142 0.56 10.37 7.05
CA LEU A 142 0.71 11.00 5.74
C LEU A 142 -0.20 12.23 5.57
N ARG A 143 -1.44 12.18 6.06
CA ARG A 143 -2.33 13.34 6.06
C ARG A 143 -1.81 14.48 6.93
N ALA A 144 -1.26 14.15 8.10
CA ALA A 144 -0.63 15.15 8.98
C ALA A 144 0.57 15.83 8.30
N MET A 145 1.27 15.13 7.40
CA MET A 145 2.31 15.67 6.53
C MET A 145 1.78 16.41 5.27
N GLY A 146 0.46 16.62 5.19
CA GLY A 146 -0.18 17.31 4.06
C GLY A 146 -0.28 16.49 2.77
N LYS A 147 -0.07 15.17 2.82
CA LYS A 147 -0.13 14.31 1.62
C LYS A 147 -1.59 14.00 1.22
N PRO A 148 -1.90 13.88 -0.07
CA PRO A 148 -3.24 13.57 -0.56
C PRO A 148 -3.58 12.10 -0.32
N VAL A 149 -4.16 11.78 0.84
CA VAL A 149 -4.49 10.38 1.20
C VAL A 149 -5.97 10.20 1.51
N GLY A 150 -6.58 9.20 0.90
CA GLY A 150 -7.93 8.70 1.14
C GLY A 150 -7.88 7.39 1.92
N VAL A 151 -8.91 7.12 2.72
CA VAL A 151 -9.06 5.85 3.41
C VAL A 151 -10.44 5.29 3.08
N ARG A 152 -10.49 4.02 2.71
CA ARG A 152 -11.73 3.27 2.54
C ARG A 152 -11.69 2.04 3.45
N GLU A 153 -12.43 2.11 4.55
CA GLU A 153 -12.60 0.99 5.46
C GLU A 153 -13.79 0.13 5.03
N PHE A 154 -13.59 -1.19 5.04
CA PHE A 154 -14.60 -2.19 4.80
C PHE A 154 -14.89 -2.91 6.11
N GLU A 155 -15.99 -2.50 6.74
CA GLU A 155 -16.41 -3.02 8.04
C GLU A 155 -16.58 -4.54 8.00
N GLY A 156 -16.13 -5.21 9.06
CA GLY A 156 -16.24 -6.67 9.21
C GLY A 156 -15.34 -7.49 8.27
N GLN A 157 -14.63 -6.88 7.31
CA GLN A 157 -13.79 -7.61 6.38
C GLN A 157 -12.43 -7.97 6.97
N GLN A 158 -11.98 -9.19 6.70
CA GLN A 158 -10.67 -9.72 7.08
C GLN A 158 -9.58 -9.39 6.06
N HIS A 159 -8.33 -9.70 6.39
CA HIS A 159 -7.19 -9.59 5.47
C HIS A 159 -7.44 -10.35 4.16
N GLY A 160 -7.24 -9.66 3.03
CA GLY A 160 -7.40 -10.25 1.69
C GLY A 160 -8.83 -10.67 1.34
N PHE A 161 -9.87 -10.08 1.94
CA PHE A 161 -11.27 -10.49 1.69
C PHE A 161 -11.64 -10.56 0.20
N PHE A 162 -11.08 -9.67 -0.62
CA PHE A 162 -11.33 -9.60 -2.06
C PHE A 162 -10.63 -10.69 -2.87
N THR A 163 -9.55 -11.27 -2.36
CA THR A 163 -8.88 -12.43 -2.95
C THR A 163 -9.54 -13.73 -2.52
N ILE A 164 -10.09 -13.76 -1.30
CA ILE A 164 -10.75 -14.94 -0.72
C ILE A 164 -12.17 -15.12 -1.28
N ASP A 165 -12.95 -14.03 -1.36
CA ASP A 165 -14.30 -14.03 -1.91
C ASP A 165 -14.49 -12.86 -2.90
N PRO A 166 -14.01 -12.99 -4.14
CA PRO A 166 -14.04 -11.91 -5.13
C PRO A 166 -15.46 -11.57 -5.63
N TRP A 167 -16.46 -12.41 -5.33
CA TRP A 167 -17.85 -12.18 -5.75
C TRP A 167 -18.75 -11.61 -4.63
N SER A 168 -18.20 -11.38 -3.44
CA SER A 168 -18.94 -10.73 -2.35
C SER A 168 -19.32 -9.28 -2.67
N ASP A 169 -20.35 -8.78 -1.97
CA ASP A 169 -20.75 -7.36 -2.06
C ASP A 169 -19.62 -6.40 -1.66
N ALA A 170 -18.80 -6.79 -0.67
CA ALA A 170 -17.65 -6.02 -0.24
C ALA A 170 -16.60 -5.91 -1.35
N SER A 171 -16.31 -7.02 -2.04
CA SER A 171 -15.39 -7.06 -3.17
C SER A 171 -15.91 -6.24 -4.35
N ALA A 172 -17.21 -6.32 -4.64
CA ALA A 172 -17.84 -5.49 -5.66
C ALA A 172 -17.75 -3.99 -5.31
N GLU A 173 -17.97 -3.61 -4.05
CA GLU A 173 -17.81 -2.22 -3.60
C GLU A 173 -16.35 -1.74 -3.62
N LEU A 174 -15.39 -2.61 -3.31
CA LEU A 174 -13.97 -2.32 -3.49
C LEU A 174 -13.67 -1.99 -4.95
N MET A 175 -14.09 -2.84 -5.89
CA MET A 175 -13.87 -2.59 -7.32
C MET A 175 -14.51 -1.27 -7.77
N ARG A 176 -15.70 -0.92 -7.26
CA ARG A 176 -16.31 0.40 -7.52
C ARG A 176 -15.46 1.55 -6.98
N ALA A 177 -14.95 1.44 -5.76
CA ALA A 177 -14.08 2.46 -5.16
C ALA A 177 -12.77 2.64 -5.95
N LEU A 178 -12.12 1.54 -6.35
CA LEU A 178 -10.90 1.59 -7.16
C LEU A 178 -11.16 2.23 -8.53
N LYS A 179 -12.27 1.84 -9.17
CA LYS A 179 -12.69 2.41 -10.46
C LYS A 179 -12.93 3.91 -10.35
N ARG A 180 -13.61 4.39 -9.29
CA ARG A 180 -13.80 5.82 -9.04
C ARG A 180 -12.44 6.53 -8.90
N PHE A 181 -11.59 6.06 -8.00
CA PHE A 181 -10.27 6.65 -7.75
C PHE A 181 -9.41 6.76 -9.01
N ILE A 182 -9.39 5.72 -9.85
CA ILE A 182 -8.63 5.72 -11.11
C ILE A 182 -9.24 6.70 -12.12
N HIS A 183 -10.57 6.68 -12.31
CA HIS A 183 -11.22 7.56 -13.29
C HIS A 183 -11.21 9.03 -12.90
N THR A 184 -11.21 9.35 -11.61
CA THR A 184 -11.16 10.72 -11.11
C THR A 184 -9.73 11.26 -10.99
N ASP A 185 -8.73 10.52 -11.47
CA ASP A 185 -7.31 10.88 -11.41
C ASP A 185 -6.78 11.06 -9.98
N GLY A 186 -7.19 10.15 -9.10
CA GLY A 186 -6.73 10.11 -7.71
C GLY A 186 -7.53 10.97 -6.74
N ARG A 187 -8.70 11.48 -7.14
CA ARG A 187 -9.60 12.20 -6.22
C ARG A 187 -10.43 11.22 -5.39
N PHE A 188 -10.79 11.65 -4.18
CA PHE A 188 -11.41 10.81 -3.14
C PHE A 188 -12.94 11.01 -3.02
N ASP A 189 -13.56 11.64 -4.02
CA ASP A 189 -14.99 11.94 -4.13
C ASP A 189 -15.88 10.71 -4.35
#